data_AF-A0A0N4UB87-F1
#
_entry.id   AF-A0A0N4UB87-F1
#
_cell.length_a   1.000
_cell.length_b   1.000
_cell.length_c   1.000
_cell.angle_alpha   90.00
_cell.angle_beta   90.00
_cell.angle_gamma   90.00
#
_symmetry.space_group_name_H-M   'P 1'
#
loop_
_entity.id
_entity.type
_entity.pdbx_description
1 polymer ?
#
loop_
_entity_poly.entity_id
_entity_poly.type
_entity_poly.pdbx_seq_one_letter_code
_entity_poly.pdbx_strand_id
1 'polypeptide(L)'
;MLLALFIIITIIPAITARDDEANVSDSRNVNEDGNAEGTKSVLGDFRGTTLVLGESKGQKGKEKLKGEKKKPMDNEKEKEKLKKKDEGKERKDVEKKRKEEEAKKQKKEKEKEQKEKEKKRKEEEEKKREEEKKREEEKKREEEKKRKEEEKKRKKEKEKKRKKDKEKKQKEEKKRKEEEKKRKEEEEKKRKEEEMKQKEEEERKQNEEEEERKQNEEEEERERKEEEERKRLEEENRRNEIMKKLCEPDPPVCAQLTDYCGDRRVSEICKKMCICDKIFSNPKPVGNALTHEKCEDKRRECDRMKLYGKCGPPYESYTKKYCRLSCRFC
;
A
#
# COMPACT_ATOMS: atom_id res chain seq x y z
N MET A 1 -25.15 53.47 -22.67
CA MET A 1 -25.89 52.39 -23.33
C MET A 1 -25.71 51.16 -22.47
N LEU A 2 -26.71 50.88 -21.63
CA LEU A 2 -27.62 49.72 -21.73
C LEU A 2 -26.91 48.45 -21.22
N LEU A 3 -27.30 47.72 -20.18
CA LEU A 3 -28.49 47.55 -19.34
C LEU A 3 -27.98 46.66 -18.17
N ALA A 4 -28.32 46.92 -16.90
CA ALA A 4 -29.43 46.25 -16.19
C ALA A 4 -29.15 44.73 -15.99
N LEU A 5 -29.10 44.12 -14.80
CA LEU A 5 -30.16 43.84 -13.82
C LEU A 5 -29.58 42.76 -12.88
N PHE A 6 -29.59 42.93 -11.55
CA PHE A 6 -30.56 42.36 -10.60
C PHE A 6 -30.43 40.84 -10.31
N ILE A 7 -30.73 40.50 -9.03
CA ILE A 7 -31.01 39.16 -8.43
C ILE A 7 -29.78 38.55 -7.72
N ILE A 8 -29.54 38.82 -6.42
CA ILE A 8 -30.28 38.35 -5.23
C ILE A 8 -30.54 36.84 -5.26
N ILE A 9 -29.58 36.04 -4.75
CA ILE A 9 -29.88 34.71 -4.21
C ILE A 9 -29.30 34.64 -2.79
N THR A 10 -30.09 35.15 -1.86
CA THR A 10 -30.08 34.78 -0.45
C THR A 10 -30.73 33.41 -0.30
N ILE A 11 -29.95 32.36 -0.03
CA ILE A 11 -30.43 31.11 0.57
C ILE A 11 -29.43 30.67 1.66
N ILE A 12 -29.77 31.02 2.90
CA ILE A 12 -29.42 30.38 4.18
C ILE A 12 -30.35 29.12 4.26
N PRO A 13 -29.97 27.92 4.79
CA PRO A 13 -29.64 27.80 6.23
C PRO A 13 -28.74 26.64 6.73
N ALA A 14 -28.37 26.79 8.01
CA ALA A 14 -28.16 25.74 9.03
C ALA A 14 -26.93 24.83 8.83
N ILE A 15 -25.86 24.96 9.62
CA ILE A 15 -25.75 24.62 11.06
C ILE A 15 -26.36 23.24 11.38
N THR A 16 -25.54 22.39 12.01
CA THR A 16 -25.83 21.13 12.72
C THR A 16 -25.69 19.82 11.94
N ALA A 17 -24.50 19.24 12.00
CA ALA A 17 -24.28 17.80 12.23
C ALA A 17 -22.81 17.66 12.68
N ARG A 18 -22.55 17.79 13.98
CA ARG A 18 -22.37 16.66 14.92
C ARG A 18 -21.19 15.78 14.52
N ASP A 19 -20.16 15.91 15.34
CA ASP A 19 -19.09 14.95 15.58
C ASP A 19 -19.66 13.52 15.62
N ASP A 20 -19.39 12.73 14.58
CA ASP A 20 -19.43 11.28 14.69
C ASP A 20 -18.05 10.83 15.20
N GLU A 21 -17.99 10.68 16.53
CA GLU A 21 -17.04 9.85 17.23
C GLU A 21 -17.06 8.43 16.65
N ALA A 22 -16.22 8.15 15.65
CA ALA A 22 -15.89 6.80 15.25
C ALA A 22 -14.65 6.31 16.02
N ASN A 23 -14.75 6.33 17.36
CA ASN A 23 -13.90 5.49 18.21
C ASN A 23 -14.46 4.07 18.14
N VAL A 24 -14.14 3.36 17.05
CA VAL A 24 -14.45 1.95 16.90
C VAL A 24 -13.67 1.19 17.95
N SER A 25 -14.41 0.84 18.99
CA SER A 25 -14.07 -0.11 20.03
C SER A 25 -13.83 -1.47 19.37
N ASP A 26 -12.57 -1.88 19.26
CA ASP A 26 -12.20 -3.25 18.92
C ASP A 26 -12.33 -4.12 20.19
N SER A 27 -13.57 -4.26 20.63
CA SER A 27 -14.00 -5.16 21.70
C SER A 27 -15.03 -6.12 21.09
N ARG A 28 -14.56 -7.21 20.47
CA ARG A 28 -15.42 -8.36 20.15
C ARG A 28 -14.75 -9.66 20.58
N ASN A 29 -15.37 -10.24 21.60
CA ASN A 29 -15.71 -11.66 21.76
C ASN A 29 -14.54 -12.65 21.64
N VAL A 30 -14.01 -13.25 22.73
CA VAL A 30 -14.71 -14.08 23.73
C VAL A 30 -15.84 -14.91 23.09
N ASN A 31 -15.52 -16.14 22.74
CA ASN A 31 -16.36 -17.35 22.78
C ASN A 31 -15.41 -18.51 22.40
N GLU A 32 -14.97 -19.26 23.40
CA GLU A 32 -15.64 -20.49 23.84
C GLU A 32 -15.34 -21.66 22.89
N ASP A 33 -14.48 -22.53 23.41
CA ASP A 33 -14.67 -23.98 23.49
C ASP A 33 -15.59 -24.65 22.45
N GLY A 34 -14.95 -25.46 21.61
CA GLY A 34 -15.56 -26.54 20.84
C GLY A 34 -14.45 -27.46 20.37
N ASN A 35 -13.94 -28.35 21.22
CA ASN A 35 -14.49 -29.68 21.47
C ASN A 35 -15.34 -30.20 20.29
N ALA A 36 -14.69 -30.93 19.40
CA ALA A 36 -15.36 -31.88 18.51
C ALA A 36 -14.39 -33.03 18.26
N GLU A 37 -14.47 -34.00 19.16
CA GLU A 37 -14.06 -35.37 18.98
C GLU A 37 -14.44 -35.86 17.58
N GLY A 38 -13.43 -36.12 16.75
CA GLY A 38 -13.57 -36.85 15.50
C GLY A 38 -13.44 -38.35 15.73
N THR A 39 -14.30 -38.92 16.57
CA THR A 39 -14.53 -40.36 16.65
C THR A 39 -15.18 -40.84 15.35
N LYS A 40 -14.41 -41.56 14.52
CA LYS A 40 -14.95 -42.52 13.55
C LYS A 40 -14.29 -43.87 13.76
N SER A 41 -14.75 -44.52 14.81
CA SER A 41 -14.92 -45.96 14.88
C SER A 41 -15.87 -46.42 13.77
N VAL A 42 -15.32 -47.13 12.79
CA VAL A 42 -16.03 -48.06 11.89
C VAL A 42 -15.25 -49.36 12.05
N LEU A 43 -15.54 -50.23 13.02
CA LEU A 43 -16.72 -51.11 13.08
C LEU A 43 -17.05 -51.67 11.69
N GLY A 44 -16.14 -52.53 11.23
CA GLY A 44 -16.31 -53.44 10.11
C GLY A 44 -16.06 -54.88 10.57
N ASP A 45 -16.83 -55.33 11.56
CA ASP A 45 -17.10 -56.75 11.76
C ASP A 45 -17.98 -57.22 10.60
N PHE A 46 -17.38 -57.79 9.56
CA PHE A 46 -18.13 -58.60 8.60
C PHE A 46 -17.66 -60.05 8.65
N ARG A 47 -18.31 -60.77 9.57
CA ARG A 47 -18.62 -62.19 9.51
C ARG A 47 -18.63 -62.73 8.06
N GLY A 48 -17.58 -63.44 7.65
CA GLY A 48 -17.72 -64.58 6.74
C GLY A 48 -17.99 -65.82 7.61
N THR A 49 -19.18 -66.01 8.17
CA THR A 49 -20.27 -66.78 7.52
C THR A 49 -19.75 -67.86 6.55
N THR A 50 -19.64 -69.07 7.09
CA THR A 50 -20.44 -70.26 6.73
C THR A 50 -19.99 -71.01 5.49
N LEU A 51 -19.27 -72.10 5.72
CA LEU A 51 -19.56 -73.36 5.03
C LEU A 51 -19.37 -74.52 6.00
N VAL A 52 -20.49 -74.78 6.70
CA VAL A 52 -20.81 -76.04 7.34
C VAL A 52 -21.20 -77.01 6.23
N LEU A 53 -20.36 -78.01 5.97
CA LEU A 53 -20.70 -79.32 5.41
C LEU A 53 -19.87 -80.30 6.27
N GLY A 54 -20.39 -80.97 7.29
CA GLY A 54 -21.74 -81.49 7.42
C GLY A 54 -21.88 -82.74 6.58
N GLU A 55 -21.21 -83.83 6.95
CA GLU A 55 -21.64 -85.20 6.63
C GLU A 55 -21.00 -86.23 7.58
N SER A 56 -21.61 -86.30 8.75
CA SER A 56 -21.76 -87.49 9.58
C SER A 56 -22.58 -88.54 8.82
N LYS A 57 -22.21 -89.83 8.85
CA LYS A 57 -23.08 -91.01 9.14
C LYS A 57 -22.53 -92.34 8.58
N GLY A 58 -22.54 -93.36 9.45
CA GLY A 58 -22.55 -94.80 9.15
C GLY A 58 -21.24 -95.51 9.50
N GLN A 59 -21.03 -96.21 10.62
CA GLN A 59 -21.87 -97.09 11.45
C GLN A 59 -22.69 -98.14 10.66
N LYS A 60 -22.51 -99.42 11.08
CA LYS A 60 -23.15 -100.71 10.70
C LYS A 60 -22.24 -101.60 9.84
N GLY A 61 -21.99 -102.89 10.12
CA GLY A 61 -22.37 -103.87 11.14
C GLY A 61 -21.43 -105.09 10.96
N LYS A 62 -20.88 -105.73 12.00
CA LYS A 62 -21.44 -106.86 12.78
C LYS A 62 -22.14 -107.95 11.95
N GLU A 63 -21.48 -109.10 11.78
CA GLU A 63 -21.98 -110.50 11.84
C GLU A 63 -20.75 -111.40 11.58
N LYS A 64 -20.18 -112.23 12.47
CA LYS A 64 -20.69 -113.27 13.40
C LYS A 64 -21.67 -114.25 12.73
N LEU A 65 -21.13 -115.31 12.15
CA LEU A 65 -21.82 -116.60 12.05
C LEU A 65 -20.87 -117.73 12.50
N LYS A 66 -21.19 -118.22 13.70
CA LYS A 66 -20.79 -119.52 14.26
C LYS A 66 -21.60 -120.62 13.58
N GLY A 67 -21.04 -121.82 13.51
CA GLY A 67 -21.76 -123.07 13.21
C GLY A 67 -20.83 -124.02 12.46
N GLU A 68 -20.71 -125.30 12.76
CA GLU A 68 -21.11 -126.10 13.91
C GLU A 68 -20.25 -127.38 13.83
N LYS A 69 -20.00 -128.02 14.97
CA LYS A 69 -19.33 -129.33 15.06
C LYS A 69 -20.22 -130.42 14.44
N LYS A 70 -19.64 -131.40 13.76
CA LYS A 70 -19.96 -132.83 13.96
C LYS A 70 -18.86 -133.73 13.42
N LYS A 71 -18.75 -134.86 14.10
CA LYS A 71 -17.62 -135.76 14.31
C LYS A 71 -17.69 -136.99 13.36
N PRO A 72 -16.70 -137.92 13.41
CA PRO A 72 -16.18 -138.68 12.28
C PRO A 72 -16.93 -140.00 12.07
N MET A 73 -16.80 -140.59 10.88
CA MET A 73 -16.96 -142.02 10.69
C MET A 73 -15.99 -142.56 9.64
N ASP A 74 -15.49 -143.72 10.01
CA ASP A 74 -14.38 -144.46 9.44
C ASP A 74 -14.69 -145.15 8.11
N ASN A 75 -13.58 -145.63 7.55
CA ASN A 75 -13.45 -146.85 6.76
C ASN A 75 -13.50 -146.76 5.23
N GLU A 76 -12.28 -146.58 4.71
CA GLU A 76 -11.60 -147.68 4.00
C GLU A 76 -12.12 -148.00 2.59
N LYS A 77 -12.30 -146.97 1.75
CA LYS A 77 -12.39 -147.14 0.28
C LYS A 77 -11.94 -145.92 -0.55
N GLU A 78 -11.19 -144.99 0.04
CA GLU A 78 -10.85 -143.69 -0.58
C GLU A 78 -9.38 -143.54 -1.01
N LYS A 79 -8.60 -144.63 -1.11
CA LYS A 79 -7.14 -144.55 -1.41
C LYS A 79 -6.79 -144.60 -2.91
N GLU A 80 -7.75 -144.83 -3.80
CA GLU A 80 -7.53 -144.85 -5.26
C GLU A 80 -8.08 -143.62 -6.00
N LYS A 81 -8.99 -142.84 -5.38
CA LYS A 81 -9.43 -141.51 -5.88
C LYS A 81 -8.46 -140.37 -5.55
N LEU A 82 -7.46 -140.62 -4.69
CA LEU A 82 -6.46 -139.63 -4.27
C LEU A 82 -5.42 -139.31 -5.36
N LYS A 83 -5.03 -140.28 -6.21
CA LYS A 83 -4.05 -140.02 -7.29
C LYS A 83 -4.59 -139.16 -8.44
N LYS A 84 -5.88 -139.26 -8.80
CA LYS A 84 -6.51 -138.33 -9.76
C LYS A 84 -6.87 -136.97 -9.16
N LYS A 85 -6.94 -136.85 -7.83
CA LYS A 85 -7.10 -135.57 -7.12
C LYS A 85 -5.79 -134.77 -7.10
N ASP A 86 -4.64 -135.43 -7.05
CA ASP A 86 -3.33 -134.76 -7.01
C ASP A 86 -2.93 -134.14 -8.37
N GLU A 87 -3.19 -134.80 -9.51
CA GLU A 87 -2.95 -134.18 -10.83
C GLU A 87 -3.89 -132.99 -11.12
N GLY A 88 -5.12 -133.04 -10.61
CA GLY A 88 -6.06 -131.91 -10.66
C GLY A 88 -5.68 -130.76 -9.71
N LYS A 89 -4.93 -131.05 -8.64
CA LYS A 89 -4.46 -130.07 -7.67
C LYS A 89 -3.23 -129.32 -8.20
N GLU A 90 -2.27 -130.03 -8.83
CA GLU A 90 -1.14 -129.39 -9.50
C GLU A 90 -1.57 -128.47 -10.65
N ARG A 91 -2.53 -128.89 -11.50
CA ARG A 91 -3.05 -127.99 -12.54
C ARG A 91 -3.72 -126.74 -11.96
N LYS A 92 -4.45 -126.87 -10.86
CA LYS A 92 -5.06 -125.73 -10.16
C LYS A 92 -4.02 -124.82 -9.53
N ASP A 93 -2.95 -125.36 -8.96
CA ASP A 93 -1.88 -124.58 -8.34
C ASP A 93 -1.04 -123.84 -9.40
N VAL A 94 -0.77 -124.47 -10.55
CA VAL A 94 -0.11 -123.80 -11.69
C VAL A 94 -0.99 -122.69 -12.28
N GLU A 95 -2.28 -122.93 -12.47
CA GLU A 95 -3.21 -121.90 -12.98
C GLU A 95 -3.39 -120.75 -11.98
N LYS A 96 -3.45 -121.05 -10.67
CA LYS A 96 -3.49 -120.05 -9.61
C LYS A 96 -2.20 -119.21 -9.57
N LYS A 97 -1.03 -119.84 -9.71
CA LYS A 97 0.27 -119.14 -9.75
C LYS A 97 0.38 -118.23 -10.97
N ARG A 98 -0.12 -118.66 -12.13
CA ARG A 98 -0.17 -117.84 -13.35
C ARG A 98 -1.14 -116.64 -13.20
N LYS A 99 -2.30 -116.84 -12.59
CA LYS A 99 -3.25 -115.75 -12.27
C LYS A 99 -2.68 -114.77 -11.22
N GLU A 100 -1.94 -115.27 -10.24
CA GLU A 100 -1.25 -114.42 -9.24
C GLU A 100 -0.11 -113.60 -9.87
N GLU A 101 0.66 -114.17 -10.80
CA GLU A 101 1.69 -113.42 -11.54
C GLU A 101 1.09 -112.38 -12.49
N GLU A 102 0.03 -112.70 -13.23
CA GLU A 102 -0.70 -111.72 -14.05
C GLU A 102 -1.31 -110.60 -13.21
N ALA A 103 -1.93 -110.92 -12.07
CA ALA A 103 -2.47 -109.93 -11.15
C ALA A 103 -1.37 -109.04 -10.57
N LYS A 104 -0.20 -109.61 -10.23
CA LYS A 104 0.95 -108.84 -9.74
C LYS A 104 1.54 -107.94 -10.82
N LYS A 105 1.58 -108.39 -12.08
CA LYS A 105 2.03 -107.59 -13.23
C LYS A 105 1.06 -106.45 -13.52
N GLN A 106 -0.25 -106.71 -13.58
CA GLN A 106 -1.27 -105.67 -13.76
C GLN A 106 -1.29 -104.66 -12.60
N LYS A 107 -1.11 -105.12 -11.35
CA LYS A 107 -1.03 -104.22 -10.19
C LYS A 107 0.21 -103.31 -10.28
N LYS A 108 1.36 -103.85 -10.67
CA LYS A 108 2.60 -103.08 -10.85
C LYS A 108 2.51 -102.08 -12.01
N GLU A 109 1.80 -102.44 -13.09
CA GLU A 109 1.56 -101.55 -14.23
C GLU A 109 0.60 -100.41 -13.89
N LYS A 110 -0.53 -100.71 -13.22
CA LYS A 110 -1.45 -99.70 -12.70
C LYS A 110 -0.79 -98.76 -11.69
N GLU A 111 0.09 -99.27 -10.81
CA GLU A 111 0.83 -98.44 -9.85
C GLU A 111 1.82 -97.50 -10.55
N LYS A 112 2.51 -97.97 -11.60
CA LYS A 112 3.38 -97.12 -12.42
C LYS A 112 2.59 -96.05 -13.17
N GLU A 113 1.47 -96.40 -13.78
CA GLU A 113 0.61 -95.45 -14.49
C GLU A 113 0.02 -94.39 -13.54
N GLN A 114 -0.39 -94.80 -12.32
CA GLN A 114 -0.84 -93.87 -11.29
C GLN A 114 0.29 -92.93 -10.82
N LYS A 115 1.50 -93.44 -10.61
CA LYS A 115 2.67 -92.61 -10.24
C LYS A 115 3.05 -91.61 -11.34
N GLU A 116 2.96 -92.01 -12.60
CA GLU A 116 3.25 -91.12 -13.74
C GLU A 116 2.17 -90.04 -13.92
N LYS A 117 0.89 -90.41 -13.79
CA LYS A 117 -0.23 -89.45 -13.77
C LYS A 117 -0.15 -88.49 -12.57
N GLU A 118 0.24 -88.95 -11.40
CA GLU A 118 0.42 -88.11 -10.21
C GLU A 118 1.61 -87.14 -10.39
N LYS A 119 2.74 -87.62 -10.93
CA LYS A 119 3.88 -86.76 -11.25
C LYS A 119 3.52 -85.68 -12.26
N LYS A 120 2.81 -86.04 -13.34
CA LYS A 120 2.34 -85.08 -14.35
C LYS A 120 1.36 -84.06 -13.78
N ARG A 121 0.45 -84.46 -12.87
CA ARG A 121 -0.45 -83.52 -12.18
C ARG A 121 0.31 -82.57 -11.26
N LYS A 122 1.33 -83.04 -10.53
CA LYS A 122 2.16 -82.19 -9.67
C LYS A 122 2.97 -81.17 -10.48
N GLU A 123 3.59 -81.57 -11.58
CA GLU A 123 4.33 -80.67 -12.47
C GLU A 123 3.41 -79.62 -13.13
N GLU A 124 2.19 -80.01 -13.55
CA GLU A 124 1.23 -79.05 -14.12
C GLU A 124 0.68 -78.08 -13.06
N GLU A 125 0.44 -78.54 -11.83
CA GLU A 125 0.01 -77.71 -10.71
C GLU A 125 1.12 -76.74 -10.25
N GLU A 126 2.37 -77.20 -10.19
CA GLU A 126 3.53 -76.36 -9.86
C GLU A 126 3.75 -75.27 -10.92
N LYS A 127 3.65 -75.62 -12.21
CA LYS A 127 3.74 -74.64 -13.31
C LYS A 127 2.61 -73.60 -13.26
N LYS A 128 1.37 -74.01 -12.95
CA LYS A 128 0.24 -73.08 -12.76
C LYS A 128 0.46 -72.15 -11.55
N ARG A 129 0.99 -72.67 -10.44
CA ARG A 129 1.31 -71.86 -9.24
C ARG A 129 2.45 -70.87 -9.49
N GLU A 130 3.48 -71.24 -10.26
CA GLU A 130 4.55 -70.31 -10.63
C GLU A 130 4.05 -69.21 -11.59
N GLU A 131 3.21 -69.55 -12.56
CA GLU A 131 2.62 -68.57 -13.49
C GLU A 131 1.67 -67.59 -12.75
N GLU A 132 0.87 -68.10 -11.80
CA GLU A 132 0.01 -67.27 -10.96
C GLU A 132 0.81 -66.32 -10.06
N LYS A 133 1.89 -66.80 -9.41
CA LYS A 133 2.80 -65.97 -8.63
C LYS A 133 3.46 -64.87 -9.47
N LYS A 134 3.92 -65.18 -10.69
CA LYS A 134 4.49 -64.18 -11.60
C LYS A 134 3.47 -63.12 -12.00
N ARG A 135 2.23 -63.52 -12.30
CA ARG A 135 1.13 -62.57 -12.62
C ARG A 135 0.74 -61.69 -11.43
N GLU A 136 0.73 -62.23 -10.22
CA GLU A 136 0.44 -61.46 -9.02
C GLU A 136 1.56 -60.46 -8.69
N GLU A 137 2.83 -60.86 -8.87
CA GLU A 137 3.98 -59.98 -8.68
C GLU A 137 4.04 -58.86 -9.73
N GLU A 138 3.74 -59.17 -10.99
CA GLU A 138 3.66 -58.18 -12.08
C GLU A 138 2.54 -57.16 -11.82
N LYS A 139 1.34 -57.61 -11.41
CA LYS A 139 0.24 -56.72 -11.02
C LYS A 139 0.61 -55.82 -9.83
N LYS A 140 1.30 -56.35 -8.81
CA LYS A 140 1.77 -55.54 -7.68
C LYS A 140 2.79 -54.48 -8.11
N ARG A 141 3.72 -54.82 -9.00
CA ARG A 141 4.71 -53.87 -9.55
C ARG A 141 4.06 -52.78 -10.40
N GLU A 142 3.07 -53.11 -11.23
CA GLU A 142 2.32 -52.12 -12.00
C GLU A 142 1.49 -51.19 -11.11
N GLU A 143 0.81 -51.72 -10.10
CA GLU A 143 0.04 -50.91 -9.16
C GLU A 143 0.93 -49.98 -8.33
N GLU A 144 2.10 -50.46 -7.88
CA GLU A 144 3.08 -49.64 -7.16
C GLU A 144 3.66 -48.53 -8.05
N LYS A 145 3.96 -48.83 -9.32
CA LYS A 145 4.43 -47.83 -10.29
C LYS A 145 3.35 -46.76 -10.55
N LYS A 146 2.10 -47.16 -10.71
CA LYS A 146 0.96 -46.25 -10.89
C LYS A 146 0.74 -45.36 -9.66
N ARG A 147 0.84 -45.91 -8.45
CA ARG A 147 0.77 -45.14 -7.18
C ARG A 147 1.91 -44.12 -7.07
N LYS A 148 3.15 -44.52 -7.40
CA LYS A 148 4.32 -43.62 -7.39
C LYS A 148 4.21 -42.49 -8.42
N GLU A 149 3.70 -42.76 -9.62
CA GLU A 149 3.47 -41.74 -10.65
C GLU A 149 2.36 -40.76 -10.25
N GLU A 150 1.25 -41.25 -9.69
CA GLU A 150 0.16 -40.39 -9.21
C GLU A 150 0.62 -39.51 -8.03
N GLU A 151 1.38 -40.07 -7.08
CA GLU A 151 1.94 -39.30 -5.97
C GLU A 151 2.91 -38.22 -6.45
N LYS A 152 3.77 -38.53 -7.43
CA LYS A 152 4.69 -37.56 -8.04
C LYS A 152 3.94 -36.46 -8.79
N LYS A 153 2.83 -36.78 -9.47
CA LYS A 153 1.96 -35.80 -10.14
C LYS A 153 1.27 -34.89 -9.11
N ARG A 154 0.71 -35.44 -8.04
CA ARG A 154 0.09 -34.68 -6.94
C ARG A 154 1.10 -33.75 -6.24
N LYS A 155 2.33 -34.21 -5.99
CA LYS A 155 3.41 -33.37 -5.41
C LYS A 155 3.78 -32.21 -6.34
N LYS A 156 3.95 -32.46 -7.65
CA LYS A 156 4.24 -31.41 -8.65
C LYS A 156 3.11 -30.38 -8.78
N GLU A 157 1.84 -30.80 -8.77
CA GLU A 157 0.70 -29.88 -8.80
C GLU A 157 0.60 -29.04 -7.53
N LYS A 158 0.81 -29.63 -6.35
CA LYS A 158 0.82 -28.91 -5.08
C LYS A 158 1.96 -27.89 -5.01
N GLU A 159 3.14 -28.23 -5.53
CA GLU A 159 4.28 -27.31 -5.61
C GLU A 159 4.01 -26.16 -6.60
N LYS A 160 3.45 -26.45 -7.78
CA LYS A 160 3.06 -25.43 -8.76
C LYS A 160 1.99 -24.48 -8.21
N LYS A 161 1.01 -25.01 -7.46
CA LYS A 161 -0.01 -24.20 -6.77
C LYS A 161 0.60 -23.31 -5.69
N ARG A 162 1.55 -23.82 -4.89
CA ARG A 162 2.28 -23.03 -3.88
C ARG A 162 3.14 -21.93 -4.51
N LYS A 163 3.84 -22.20 -5.60
CA LYS A 163 4.62 -21.20 -6.34
C LYS A 163 3.72 -20.10 -6.91
N LYS A 164 2.59 -20.46 -7.52
CA LYS A 164 1.61 -19.50 -8.05
C LYS A 164 0.96 -18.64 -6.97
N ASP A 165 0.63 -19.21 -5.81
CA ASP A 165 0.08 -18.45 -4.66
C ASP A 165 1.11 -17.48 -4.08
N LYS A 166 2.37 -17.91 -3.94
CA LYS A 166 3.47 -17.05 -3.47
C LYS A 166 3.73 -15.89 -4.43
N GLU A 167 3.75 -16.14 -5.74
CA GLU A 167 3.92 -15.09 -6.75
C GLU A 167 2.73 -14.11 -6.76
N LYS A 168 1.49 -14.60 -6.60
CA LYS A 168 0.30 -13.75 -6.49
C LYS A 168 0.37 -12.84 -5.26
N LYS A 169 0.75 -13.39 -4.09
CA LYS A 169 0.93 -12.61 -2.85
C LYS A 169 2.02 -11.56 -2.99
N GLN A 170 3.17 -11.89 -3.60
CA GLN A 170 4.25 -10.93 -3.82
C GLN A 170 3.84 -9.80 -4.78
N LYS A 171 3.08 -10.10 -5.84
CA LYS A 171 2.55 -9.07 -6.76
C LYS A 171 1.52 -8.17 -6.07
N GLU A 172 0.64 -8.73 -5.24
CA GLU A 172 -0.34 -7.94 -4.48
C GLU A 172 0.34 -7.05 -3.42
N GLU A 173 1.33 -7.58 -2.69
CA GLU A 173 2.10 -6.79 -1.72
C GLU A 173 2.89 -5.66 -2.39
N LYS A 174 3.52 -5.93 -3.55
CA LYS A 174 4.22 -4.89 -4.32
C LYS A 174 3.25 -3.79 -4.80
N LYS A 175 2.06 -4.17 -5.29
CA LYS A 175 1.03 -3.22 -5.70
C LYS A 175 0.53 -2.35 -4.53
N ARG A 176 0.31 -2.96 -3.35
CA ARG A 176 -0.07 -2.21 -2.14
C ARG A 176 1.01 -1.22 -1.71
N LYS A 177 2.29 -1.61 -1.75
CA LYS A 177 3.41 -0.71 -1.42
C LYS A 177 3.55 0.45 -2.42
N GLU A 178 3.34 0.20 -3.72
CA GLU A 178 3.35 1.25 -4.75
C GLU A 178 2.16 2.22 -4.59
N GLU A 179 0.95 1.72 -4.31
CA GLU A 179 -0.23 2.57 -4.04
C GLU A 179 -0.06 3.39 -2.74
N GLU A 180 0.49 2.81 -1.67
CA GLU A 180 0.78 3.53 -0.42
C GLU A 180 1.83 4.63 -0.63
N LYS A 181 2.90 4.34 -1.39
CA LYS A 181 3.92 5.34 -1.72
C LYS A 181 3.34 6.48 -2.55
N LYS A 182 2.49 6.18 -3.54
CA LYS A 182 1.81 7.21 -4.34
C LYS A 182 0.88 8.08 -3.49
N ARG A 183 0.13 7.49 -2.55
CA ARG A 183 -0.72 8.25 -1.62
C ARG A 183 0.10 9.18 -0.72
N LYS A 184 1.24 8.73 -0.18
CA LYS A 184 2.13 9.56 0.63
C LYS A 184 2.74 10.71 -0.18
N GLU A 185 3.16 10.47 -1.42
CA GLU A 185 3.69 11.52 -2.31
C GLU A 185 2.61 12.56 -2.68
N GLU A 186 1.36 12.13 -2.95
CA GLU A 186 0.24 13.04 -3.21
C GLU A 186 -0.15 13.87 -1.97
N GLU A 187 -0.16 13.26 -0.79
CA GLU A 187 -0.43 13.96 0.47
C GLU A 187 0.68 14.96 0.83
N GLU A 188 1.95 14.59 0.66
CA GLU A 188 3.08 15.50 0.88
C GLU A 188 3.06 16.66 -0.11
N LYS A 189 2.72 16.42 -1.38
CA LYS A 189 2.57 17.48 -2.38
C LYS A 189 1.43 18.43 -2.02
N LYS A 190 0.29 17.90 -1.55
CA LYS A 190 -0.84 18.73 -1.11
C LYS A 190 -0.49 19.58 0.11
N ARG A 191 0.21 19.01 1.11
CA ARG A 191 0.69 19.75 2.29
C ARG A 191 1.66 20.89 1.90
N LYS A 192 2.59 20.64 0.97
CA LYS A 192 3.52 21.68 0.48
C LYS A 192 2.80 22.78 -0.30
N GLU A 193 1.77 22.44 -1.08
CA GLU A 193 0.97 23.44 -1.80
C GLU A 193 0.12 24.29 -0.85
N GLU A 194 -0.48 23.69 0.18
CA GLU A 194 -1.20 24.41 1.24
C GLU A 194 -0.26 25.32 2.05
N GLU A 195 0.94 24.85 2.40
CA GLU A 195 1.94 25.67 3.11
C GLU A 195 2.43 26.86 2.27
N MET A 196 2.65 26.67 0.96
CA MET A 196 3.00 27.78 0.07
C MET A 196 1.87 28.80 -0.07
N LYS A 197 0.61 28.34 -0.20
CA LYS A 197 -0.56 29.25 -0.26
C LYS A 197 -0.71 30.06 1.03
N GLN A 198 -0.51 29.44 2.19
CA GLN A 198 -0.56 30.15 3.48
C GLN A 198 0.55 31.20 3.60
N LYS A 199 1.78 30.87 3.17
CA LYS A 199 2.90 31.83 3.15
C LYS A 199 2.66 32.99 2.20
N GLU A 200 2.12 32.73 1.00
CA GLU A 200 1.78 33.76 0.02
C GLU A 200 0.64 34.67 0.52
N GLU A 201 -0.37 34.12 1.18
CA GLU A 201 -1.46 34.89 1.79
C GLU A 201 -0.97 35.76 2.97
N GLU A 202 -0.09 35.22 3.82
CA GLU A 202 0.52 35.97 4.92
C GLU A 202 1.43 37.11 4.40
N GLU A 203 2.26 36.85 3.39
CA GLU A 203 3.11 37.87 2.75
C GLU A 203 2.27 38.95 2.06
N ARG A 204 1.18 38.57 1.37
CA ARG A 204 0.25 39.54 0.77
C ARG A 204 -0.38 40.44 1.83
N LYS A 205 -0.82 39.86 2.95
CA LYS A 205 -1.41 40.63 4.06
C LYS A 205 -0.41 41.56 4.72
N GLN A 206 0.84 41.12 4.93
CA GLN A 206 1.90 41.99 5.47
C GLN A 206 2.23 43.15 4.53
N ASN A 207 2.27 42.91 3.22
CA ASN A 207 2.50 43.96 2.22
C ASN A 207 1.33 44.95 2.15
N GLU A 208 0.09 44.49 2.22
CA GLU A 208 -1.12 45.34 2.28
C GLU A 208 -1.11 46.22 3.55
N GLU A 209 -0.80 45.65 4.72
CA GLU A 209 -0.68 46.40 5.98
C GLU A 209 0.49 47.41 5.97
N GLU A 210 1.63 47.08 5.34
CA GLU A 210 2.75 48.02 5.20
C GLU A 210 2.43 49.17 4.22
N GLU A 211 1.72 48.89 3.13
CA GLU A 211 1.28 49.91 2.18
C GLU A 211 0.25 50.85 2.80
N GLU A 212 -0.74 50.33 3.54
CA GLU A 212 -1.71 51.14 4.28
C GLU A 212 -1.02 52.03 5.32
N ARG A 213 -0.02 51.49 6.05
CA ARG A 213 0.75 52.30 7.01
C ARG A 213 1.50 53.45 6.32
N LYS A 214 2.12 53.20 5.17
CA LYS A 214 2.82 54.25 4.39
C LYS A 214 1.85 55.31 3.87
N GLN A 215 0.67 54.91 3.38
CA GLN A 215 -0.35 55.86 2.92
C GLN A 215 -0.85 56.75 4.08
N ASN A 216 -1.12 56.16 5.25
CA ASN A 216 -1.52 56.92 6.44
C ASN A 216 -0.40 57.87 6.92
N GLU A 217 0.86 57.44 6.91
CA GLU A 217 2.02 58.29 7.25
C GLU A 217 2.16 59.47 6.26
N GLU A 218 1.99 59.24 4.96
CA GLU A 218 2.04 60.30 3.93
C GLU A 218 0.86 61.28 4.03
N GLU A 219 -0.34 60.79 4.36
CA GLU A 219 -1.53 61.62 4.58
C GLU A 219 -1.36 62.50 5.83
N GLU A 220 -0.92 61.94 6.96
CA GLU A 220 -0.62 62.71 8.17
C GLU A 220 0.47 63.78 7.92
N GLU A 221 1.52 63.46 7.14
CA GLU A 221 2.56 64.45 6.80
C GLU A 221 2.00 65.58 5.94
N ARG A 222 1.07 65.28 5.02
CA ARG A 222 0.39 66.30 4.21
C ARG A 222 -0.48 67.21 5.06
N GLU A 223 -1.30 66.65 5.94
CA GLU A 223 -2.15 67.43 6.85
C GLU A 223 -1.33 68.36 7.76
N ARG A 224 -0.19 67.87 8.29
CA ARG A 224 0.72 68.70 9.10
C ARG A 224 1.30 69.88 8.30
N LYS A 225 1.69 69.66 7.04
CA LYS A 225 2.21 70.72 6.16
C LYS A 225 1.14 71.76 5.84
N GLU A 226 -0.09 71.32 5.52
CA GLU A 226 -1.22 72.21 5.24
C GLU A 226 -1.62 73.03 6.48
N GLU A 227 -1.61 72.43 7.67
CA GLU A 227 -1.84 73.14 8.92
C GLU A 227 -0.74 74.19 9.21
N GLU A 228 0.54 73.85 8.98
CA GLU A 228 1.65 74.78 9.15
C GLU A 228 1.55 75.96 8.17
N GLU A 229 1.22 75.70 6.91
CA GLU A 229 1.01 76.74 5.90
C GLU A 229 -0.16 77.66 6.26
N ARG A 230 -1.28 77.09 6.73
CA ARG A 230 -2.44 77.85 7.21
C ARG A 230 -2.06 78.79 8.37
N LYS A 231 -1.28 78.29 9.35
CA LYS A 231 -0.79 79.10 10.48
C LYS A 231 0.12 80.23 10.03
N ARG A 232 1.03 79.99 9.08
CA ARG A 232 1.91 81.02 8.50
C ARG A 232 1.10 82.12 7.79
N LEU A 233 0.11 81.75 7.00
CA LEU A 233 -0.76 82.70 6.29
C LEU A 233 -1.61 83.52 7.27
N GLU A 234 -2.12 82.91 8.33
CA GLU A 234 -2.86 83.63 9.39
C GLU A 234 -1.97 84.64 10.13
N GLU A 235 -0.74 84.25 10.47
CA GLU A 235 0.25 85.15 11.10
C GLU A 235 0.63 86.31 10.16
N GLU A 236 0.84 86.02 8.87
CA GLU A 236 1.10 87.04 7.86
C GLU A 236 -0.08 88.01 7.71
N ASN A 237 -1.31 87.50 7.65
CA ASN A 237 -2.52 88.32 7.60
C ASN A 237 -2.66 89.20 8.84
N ARG A 238 -2.39 88.66 10.03
CA ARG A 238 -2.39 89.43 11.29
C ARG A 238 -1.33 90.52 11.27
N ARG A 239 -0.12 90.24 10.77
CA ARG A 239 0.95 91.23 10.60
C ARG A 239 0.54 92.32 9.61
N ASN A 240 -0.09 91.96 8.50
CA ASN A 240 -0.59 92.89 7.49
C ASN A 240 -1.73 93.76 8.05
N GLU A 241 -2.63 93.20 8.85
CA GLU A 241 -3.70 93.96 9.52
C GLU A 241 -3.14 94.97 10.53
N ILE A 242 -2.14 94.58 11.33
CA ILE A 242 -1.44 95.50 12.25
C ILE A 242 -0.74 96.61 11.47
N MET A 243 -0.02 96.27 10.39
CA MET A 243 0.63 97.25 9.51
C MET A 243 -0.37 98.21 8.89
N LYS A 244 -1.54 97.72 8.46
CA LYS A 244 -2.63 98.54 7.92
C LYS A 244 -3.17 99.52 8.96
N LYS A 245 -3.40 99.09 10.21
CA LYS A 245 -3.84 99.97 11.31
C LYS A 245 -2.78 101.01 11.70
N LEU A 246 -1.49 100.70 11.61
CA LEU A 246 -0.41 101.66 11.87
C LEU A 246 -0.22 102.67 10.74
N CYS A 247 -0.57 102.30 9.50
CA CYS A 247 -0.48 103.17 8.33
C CYS A 247 -1.78 103.93 8.04
N GLU A 248 -2.85 103.70 8.80
CA GLU A 248 -4.09 104.47 8.70
C GLU A 248 -3.75 105.89 9.17
N PRO A 249 -3.57 106.85 8.24
CA PRO A 249 -3.06 108.15 8.61
C PRO A 249 -4.16 108.82 9.41
N ASP A 250 -3.89 109.15 10.67
CA ASP A 250 -4.76 110.05 11.41
C ASP A 250 -4.90 111.32 10.55
N PRO A 251 -6.07 111.55 9.91
CA PRO A 251 -6.25 112.64 8.97
C PRO A 251 -5.83 114.01 9.55
N PRO A 252 -6.05 114.32 10.85
CA PRO A 252 -5.63 115.60 11.39
C PRO A 252 -4.12 115.70 11.65
N VAL A 253 -3.41 114.60 11.89
CA VAL A 253 -1.95 114.64 12.16
C VAL A 253 -1.17 114.80 10.86
N CYS A 254 -1.58 114.10 9.79
CA CYS A 254 -1.01 114.35 8.45
C CYS A 254 -1.35 115.75 7.93
N ALA A 255 -2.56 116.26 8.17
CA ALA A 255 -2.95 117.62 7.78
C ALA A 255 -2.19 118.71 8.57
N GLN A 256 -1.95 118.52 9.87
CA GLN A 256 -1.14 119.46 10.65
C GLN A 256 0.33 119.45 10.25
N LEU A 257 0.89 118.29 9.86
CA LEU A 257 2.27 118.19 9.40
C LEU A 257 2.48 118.78 7.99
N THR A 258 1.45 118.80 7.14
CA THR A 258 1.52 119.46 5.83
C THR A 258 1.62 120.98 5.93
N ASP A 259 1.09 121.61 6.97
CA ASP A 259 1.22 123.07 7.16
C ASP A 259 2.61 123.50 7.64
N TYR A 260 3.40 122.60 8.24
CA TYR A 260 4.80 122.81 8.60
C TYR A 260 5.78 122.37 7.49
N CYS A 261 5.29 121.96 6.32
CA CYS A 261 6.08 121.36 5.24
C CYS A 261 6.98 122.36 4.45
N GLY A 262 7.08 123.61 4.92
CA GLY A 262 8.09 124.57 4.45
C GLY A 262 9.51 124.29 4.99
N ASP A 263 9.65 123.48 6.03
CA ASP A 263 10.95 123.14 6.61
C ASP A 263 11.53 121.88 5.94
N ARG A 264 12.71 122.04 5.33
CA ARG A 264 13.44 120.99 4.61
C ARG A 264 13.65 119.73 5.47
N ARG A 265 13.80 119.90 6.79
CA ARG A 265 13.96 118.80 7.76
C ARG A 265 12.66 118.02 7.98
N VAL A 266 11.52 118.71 7.98
CA VAL A 266 10.20 118.08 8.14
C VAL A 266 9.83 117.29 6.88
N SER A 267 10.21 117.75 5.69
CA SER A 267 9.99 116.98 4.44
C SER A 267 10.79 115.66 4.41
N GLU A 268 11.98 115.60 5.03
CA GLU A 268 12.76 114.35 5.10
C GLU A 268 12.19 113.36 6.12
N ILE A 269 11.62 113.85 7.23
CA ILE A 269 10.94 113.03 8.21
C ILE A 269 9.60 112.52 7.63
N CYS A 270 8.83 113.36 6.96
CA CYS A 270 7.61 112.96 6.24
C CYS A 270 7.92 111.98 5.10
N LYS A 271 9.04 112.11 4.35
CA LYS A 271 9.46 111.11 3.34
C LYS A 271 9.87 109.76 3.93
N LYS A 272 10.25 109.71 5.22
CA LYS A 272 10.60 108.48 5.93
C LYS A 272 9.41 107.85 6.66
N MET A 273 8.45 108.66 7.13
CA MET A 273 7.27 108.21 7.87
C MET A 273 6.00 108.06 7.02
N CYS A 274 5.86 108.82 5.93
CA CYS A 274 4.77 108.67 4.99
C CYS A 274 5.16 107.61 3.96
N ILE A 275 4.76 106.38 4.25
CA ILE A 275 5.07 105.15 3.52
C ILE A 275 4.38 105.08 2.13
N CYS A 276 3.77 106.18 1.66
CA CYS A 276 2.86 106.14 0.51
C CYS A 276 3.52 106.05 -0.88
N ASP A 277 4.80 106.41 -1.07
CA ASP A 277 5.39 106.48 -2.44
C ASP A 277 6.63 105.59 -2.69
N LYS A 278 7.09 104.78 -1.72
CA LYS A 278 8.28 103.92 -1.91
C LYS A 278 8.07 102.42 -1.74
N ILE A 279 6.86 101.94 -1.42
CA ILE A 279 6.60 100.49 -1.31
C ILE A 279 6.32 99.83 -2.68
N PHE A 280 6.03 100.58 -3.75
CA PHE A 280 5.71 100.01 -5.07
C PHE A 280 6.80 100.13 -6.16
N SER A 281 8.01 100.59 -5.84
CA SER A 281 9.09 100.78 -6.84
C SER A 281 10.40 100.11 -6.44
N ASN A 282 10.41 98.78 -6.35
CA ASN A 282 11.53 97.88 -6.70
C ASN A 282 11.23 96.44 -6.21
N PRO A 283 10.65 95.55 -7.04
CA PRO A 283 10.83 94.13 -6.81
C PRO A 283 12.33 93.85 -6.99
N LYS A 284 13.05 93.62 -5.89
CA LYS A 284 14.37 92.99 -5.97
C LYS A 284 14.19 91.71 -6.80
N PRO A 285 15.01 91.47 -7.83
CA PRO A 285 14.89 90.23 -8.58
C PRO A 285 15.18 89.07 -7.62
N VAL A 286 14.16 88.26 -7.35
CA VAL A 286 14.30 86.95 -6.70
C VAL A 286 14.86 85.98 -7.75
N GLY A 287 16.00 86.36 -8.33
CA GLY A 287 16.83 85.48 -9.10
C GLY A 287 17.93 85.02 -8.16
N ASN A 288 17.70 83.89 -7.47
CA ASN A 288 18.81 83.12 -6.95
C ASN A 288 19.67 82.79 -8.18
N ALA A 289 20.73 83.58 -8.40
CA ALA A 289 21.82 83.16 -9.24
C ALA A 289 22.23 81.80 -8.68
N LEU A 290 21.90 80.73 -9.42
CA LEU A 290 22.43 79.40 -9.15
C LEU A 290 23.94 79.59 -9.17
N THR A 291 24.52 79.82 -7.99
CA THR A 291 25.92 79.57 -7.77
C THR A 291 26.05 78.09 -8.10
N HIS A 292 26.72 77.79 -9.21
CA HIS A 292 27.15 76.43 -9.49
C HIS A 292 27.98 76.00 -8.28
N GLU A 293 27.33 75.32 -7.33
CA GLU A 293 27.97 74.73 -6.17
C GLU A 293 29.05 73.83 -6.75
N LYS A 294 30.32 74.14 -6.45
CA LYS A 294 31.47 73.44 -7.03
C LYS A 294 31.22 71.94 -6.85
N CYS A 295 31.21 71.22 -7.97
CA CYS A 295 30.89 69.82 -7.93
C CYS A 295 32.10 69.04 -7.43
N GLU A 296 32.04 68.65 -6.16
CA GLU A 296 33.12 67.97 -5.45
C GLU A 296 32.56 66.72 -4.74
N ASP A 297 33.42 65.70 -4.60
CA ASP A 297 33.08 64.52 -3.81
C ASP A 297 33.19 64.83 -2.32
N LYS A 298 32.12 64.55 -1.58
CA LYS A 298 32.03 64.79 -0.14
C LYS A 298 32.66 63.67 0.70
N ARG A 299 33.12 62.58 0.07
CA ARG A 299 33.75 61.42 0.75
C ARG A 299 35.01 60.95 0.04
N ARG A 300 36.00 60.50 0.80
CA ARG A 300 37.24 59.90 0.29
C ARG A 300 37.05 58.52 -0.35
N GLU A 301 35.89 57.89 -0.16
CA GLU A 301 35.58 56.54 -0.66
C GLU A 301 34.96 56.55 -2.07
N CYS A 302 34.73 57.73 -2.65
CA CYS A 302 34.05 57.85 -3.94
C CYS A 302 34.81 57.19 -5.08
N ASP A 303 36.15 57.28 -5.10
CA ASP A 303 37.00 56.55 -6.05
C ASP A 303 36.84 55.03 -5.92
N ARG A 304 36.75 54.53 -4.68
CA ARG A 304 36.54 53.10 -4.40
C ARG A 304 35.15 52.65 -4.84
N MET A 305 34.11 53.46 -4.59
CA MET A 305 32.75 53.14 -5.03
C MET A 305 32.64 53.09 -6.55
N LYS A 306 33.29 54.02 -7.25
CA LYS A 306 33.41 54.02 -8.70
C LYS A 306 34.09 52.76 -9.21
N LEU A 307 35.21 52.35 -8.60
CA LEU A 307 35.94 51.13 -8.96
C LEU A 307 35.07 49.87 -8.82
N TYR A 308 34.20 49.81 -7.82
CA TYR A 308 33.27 48.69 -7.59
C TYR A 308 31.95 48.79 -8.38
N GLY A 309 31.80 49.74 -9.30
CA GLY A 309 30.58 49.88 -10.10
C GLY A 309 29.36 50.37 -9.30
N LYS A 310 29.56 51.01 -8.14
CA LYS A 310 28.46 51.47 -7.26
C LYS A 310 27.89 52.85 -7.62
N CYS A 311 28.09 53.31 -8.85
CA CYS A 311 27.50 54.57 -9.33
C CYS A 311 26.06 54.40 -9.86
N GLY A 312 25.53 53.17 -9.91
CA GLY A 312 24.16 52.89 -10.34
C GLY A 312 23.26 52.39 -9.20
N PRO A 313 22.01 52.00 -9.53
CA PRO A 313 21.13 51.34 -8.59
C PRO A 313 21.81 50.12 -7.91
N PRO A 314 21.63 49.93 -6.60
CA PRO A 314 20.75 50.68 -5.69
C PRO A 314 21.40 51.92 -5.05
N TYR A 315 22.65 52.24 -5.38
CA TYR A 315 23.47 53.25 -4.71
C TYR A 315 23.39 54.66 -5.34
N GLU A 316 22.56 54.85 -6.36
CA GLU A 316 22.49 56.09 -7.13
C GLU A 316 22.09 57.30 -6.26
N SER A 317 21.10 57.15 -5.36
CA SER A 317 20.67 58.21 -4.44
C SER A 317 21.80 58.68 -3.53
N TYR A 318 22.59 57.72 -3.02
CA TYR A 318 23.74 57.98 -2.17
C TYR A 318 24.87 58.65 -2.95
N THR A 319 25.23 58.12 -4.12
CA THR A 319 26.33 58.64 -4.93
C THR A 319 26.02 60.00 -5.56
N LYS A 320 24.76 60.31 -5.89
CA LYS A 320 24.31 61.67 -6.27
C LYS A 320 24.47 62.69 -5.14
N LYS A 321 24.41 62.28 -3.87
CA LYS A 321 24.58 63.18 -2.72
C LYS A 321 26.03 63.38 -2.32
N TYR A 322 26.85 62.32 -2.41
CA TYR A 322 28.20 62.32 -1.84
C TYR A 322 29.34 62.14 -2.84
N CYS A 323 29.09 61.56 -4.01
CA CYS A 323 30.12 61.17 -4.98
C CYS A 323 29.82 61.69 -6.39
N ARG A 324 29.38 62.96 -6.48
CA ARG A 324 28.93 63.56 -7.74
C ARG A 324 30.03 63.61 -8.79
N LEU A 325 31.26 63.95 -8.39
CA LEU A 325 32.37 64.10 -9.31
C LEU A 325 32.89 62.73 -9.77
N SER A 326 33.10 61.79 -8.85
CA SER A 326 33.53 60.42 -9.16
C SER A 326 32.57 59.70 -10.11
N CYS A 327 31.26 59.82 -9.87
CA CYS A 327 30.22 59.15 -10.65
C CYS A 327 29.66 59.98 -11.82
N ARG A 328 30.22 61.17 -12.11
CA ARG A 328 29.77 62.05 -13.21
C ARG A 328 28.29 62.47 -13.13
N PHE A 329 27.85 62.89 -11.93
CA PHE A 329 26.55 63.54 -11.71
C PHE A 329 26.66 65.07 -11.63
N CYS A 330 27.87 65.60 -11.75
CA CYS A 330 28.08 66.94 -12.28
C CYS A 330 27.75 66.91 -13.79
#